data_AF-A0AAD6X6I6-F1
#
_entry.id   AF-A0AAD6X6I6-F1
#
_cell.length_a   1.000
_cell.length_b   1.000
_cell.length_c   1.000
_cell.angle_alpha   90.00
_cell.angle_beta   90.00
_cell.angle_gamma   90.00
#
_symmetry.space_group_name_H-M   'P 1'
#
loop_
_entity.id
_entity.type
_entity.pdbx_description
1 polymer ?
#
loop_
_entity_poly.entity_id
_entity_poly.type
_entity_poly.pdbx_seq_one_letter_code
_entity_poly.pdbx_strand_id
1 'polypeptide(L)'
;DYGAKPVLVAPSCKTGGWRDMLETMHSTLEAWKHSQDGEVKHGPIFTVASDGAYARRIALFMLCMHTEIREGNPLYPLICNLPGLDRRVGKDNIVMDMDYRHEDKRRFQDRTFSKILTIFLAGICTCLCSPAGVLIKNICVNRDLLAVWLERLTNHDWSENNIENLLHPKDPQNVARAIQLMSCIVEIRTLDKTGFDPTEEAEFEALCLLSEVFDALLQPFINPNLSLSQQITSLCLPSLWPIPPERPIIYVKPAVRRPSDHGQGRHYRDRPNETT
;
A
#
# COMPACT_ATOMS: atom_id res chain seq x y z
N ASP A 1 5.70 9.93 30.00
CA ASP A 1 6.73 10.51 29.13
C ASP A 1 6.58 9.90 27.73
N TYR A 2 5.95 10.61 26.79
CA TYR A 2 5.65 10.13 25.42
C TYR A 2 6.72 10.61 24.42
N GLY A 3 7.99 10.45 24.77
CA GLY A 3 9.12 10.77 23.88
C GLY A 3 9.57 9.55 23.09
N ALA A 4 9.87 9.72 21.80
CA ALA A 4 10.50 8.67 20.99
C ALA A 4 11.84 8.23 21.63
N LYS A 5 11.98 6.93 21.92
CA LYS A 5 13.22 6.37 22.49
C LYS A 5 13.98 5.67 21.36
N PRO A 6 15.18 6.15 21.00
CA PRO A 6 15.94 5.51 19.93
C PRO A 6 16.39 4.12 20.39
N VAL A 7 16.01 3.10 19.63
CA VAL A 7 16.53 1.74 19.78
C VAL A 7 17.34 1.42 18.53
N LEU A 8 18.62 1.10 18.72
CA LEU A 8 19.46 0.69 17.61
C LEU A 8 19.10 -0.75 17.23
N VAL A 9 18.37 -0.90 16.12
CA VAL A 9 18.00 -2.22 15.60
C VAL A 9 19.14 -2.77 14.75
N ALA A 10 19.50 -2.13 13.65
CA ALA A 10 20.53 -2.62 12.74
C ALA A 10 21.36 -1.49 12.13
N PRO A 11 22.64 -1.73 11.80
CA PRO A 11 23.39 -0.82 10.93
C PRO A 11 22.74 -0.74 9.55
N SER A 12 22.76 0.44 8.92
CA SER A 12 22.10 0.69 7.63
C SER A 12 22.79 0.04 6.43
N CYS A 13 23.89 -0.68 6.63
CA CYS A 13 24.56 -1.38 5.56
C CYS A 13 23.59 -2.43 4.99
N LYS A 14 23.11 -2.20 3.76
CA LYS A 14 22.18 -3.07 3.00
C LYS A 14 22.83 -4.41 2.59
N THR A 15 23.86 -4.84 3.31
CA THR A 15 24.67 -6.03 3.02
C THR A 15 24.07 -7.29 3.63
N GLY A 16 23.18 -7.17 4.63
CA GLY A 16 22.46 -8.29 5.23
C GLY A 16 21.19 -8.68 4.46
N GLY A 17 20.87 -9.97 4.48
CA GLY A 17 19.62 -10.51 3.94
C GLY A 17 18.44 -10.32 4.91
N TRP A 18 17.25 -10.78 4.50
CA TRP A 18 16.06 -10.71 5.35
C TRP A 18 16.18 -11.56 6.63
N ARG A 19 17.00 -12.62 6.61
CA ARG A 19 17.25 -13.49 7.78
C ARG A 19 18.03 -12.74 8.87
N ASP A 20 19.09 -12.05 8.49
CA ASP A 20 19.89 -11.24 9.41
C ASP A 20 19.03 -10.13 10.04
N MET A 21 18.17 -9.51 9.23
CA MET A 21 17.21 -8.50 9.71
C MET A 21 16.20 -9.08 10.69
N LEU A 22 15.66 -10.26 10.39
CA LEU A 22 14.72 -10.96 11.29
C LEU A 22 15.36 -11.29 12.63
N GLU A 23 16.56 -11.89 12.62
CA GLU A 23 17.30 -12.23 13.84
C GLU A 23 17.61 -10.99 14.68
N THR A 24 18.02 -9.91 14.00
CA THR A 24 18.30 -8.63 14.64
C THR A 24 17.05 -8.04 15.29
N MET A 25 15.95 -7.93 14.55
CA MET A 25 14.67 -7.41 15.06
C MET A 25 14.15 -8.25 16.23
N HIS A 26 14.20 -9.57 16.11
CA HIS A 26 13.80 -10.49 17.18
C HIS A 26 14.66 -10.29 18.43
N SER A 27 15.99 -10.24 18.28
CA SER A 27 16.92 -10.01 19.40
C SER A 27 16.67 -8.67 20.08
N THR A 28 16.36 -7.61 19.32
CA THR A 28 16.00 -6.31 19.88
C THR A 28 14.72 -6.36 20.69
N LEU A 29 13.67 -7.05 20.20
CA LEU A 29 12.41 -7.19 20.95
C LEU A 29 12.59 -7.99 22.24
N GLU A 30 13.34 -9.08 22.20
CA GLU A 30 13.65 -9.86 23.40
C GLU A 30 14.49 -9.04 24.39
N ALA A 31 15.48 -8.28 23.92
CA ALA A 31 16.26 -7.39 24.76
C ALA A 31 15.40 -6.31 25.42
N TRP A 32 14.44 -5.72 24.69
CA TRP A 32 13.47 -4.77 25.24
C TRP A 32 12.65 -5.39 26.36
N LYS A 33 12.14 -6.61 26.14
CA LYS A 33 11.29 -7.32 27.11
C LYS A 33 12.01 -7.63 28.41
N HIS A 34 13.28 -8.00 28.35
CA HIS A 34 14.06 -8.44 29.52
C HIS A 34 14.91 -7.34 30.18
N SER A 35 15.09 -6.19 29.52
CA SER A 35 15.89 -5.08 30.06
C SER A 35 15.14 -4.30 31.14
N GLN A 36 15.85 -3.93 32.21
CA GLN A 36 15.32 -3.01 33.23
C GLN A 36 14.98 -1.63 32.66
N ASP A 37 15.66 -1.21 31.59
CA ASP A 37 15.40 0.04 30.88
C ASP A 37 14.45 -0.14 29.68
N GLY A 38 13.92 -1.34 29.45
CA GLY A 38 12.98 -1.64 28.36
C GLY A 38 11.54 -1.63 28.83
N GLU A 39 10.87 -2.77 28.72
CA GLU A 39 9.43 -2.92 28.99
C GLU A 39 9.02 -2.48 30.39
N VAL A 40 9.83 -2.77 31.41
CA VAL A 40 9.55 -2.39 32.81
C VAL A 40 9.39 -0.87 32.95
N LYS A 41 10.17 -0.10 32.20
CA LYS A 41 10.24 1.36 32.31
C LYS A 41 9.37 2.07 31.27
N HIS A 42 9.18 1.47 30.11
CA HIS A 42 8.57 2.11 28.94
C HIS A 42 7.31 1.42 28.43
N GLY A 43 6.94 0.27 29.00
CA GLY A 43 5.79 -0.52 28.61
C GLY A 43 6.08 -1.45 27.42
N PRO A 44 5.10 -2.32 27.09
CA PRO A 44 5.25 -3.30 26.01
C PRO A 44 5.27 -2.62 24.65
N ILE A 45 6.01 -3.22 23.71
CA ILE A 45 5.94 -2.85 22.30
C ILE A 45 4.68 -3.50 21.72
N PHE A 46 3.82 -2.69 21.10
CA PHE A 46 2.60 -3.16 20.41
C PHE A 46 2.71 -3.08 18.88
N THR A 47 3.60 -2.24 18.36
CA THR A 47 3.80 -2.06 16.91
C THR A 47 5.29 -1.95 16.57
N VAL A 48 5.72 -2.62 15.50
CA VAL A 48 7.05 -2.46 14.92
C VAL A 48 6.92 -1.92 13.51
N ALA A 49 7.52 -0.76 13.27
CA ALA A 49 7.54 -0.13 11.95
C ALA A 49 8.93 -0.19 11.32
N SER A 50 9.00 -0.40 10.01
CA SER A 50 10.23 -0.27 9.25
C SER A 50 9.98 0.31 7.87
N ASP A 51 11.03 0.84 7.24
CA ASP A 51 10.90 1.34 5.87
C ASP A 51 10.58 0.21 4.87
N GLY A 52 10.13 0.60 3.68
CA GLY A 52 9.69 -0.32 2.64
C GLY A 52 10.80 -1.16 1.98
N ALA A 53 12.02 -1.25 2.54
CA ALA A 53 13.05 -2.09 1.94
C ALA A 53 12.65 -3.57 1.94
N TYR A 54 12.88 -4.25 0.81
CA TYR A 54 12.43 -5.62 0.58
C TYR A 54 12.78 -6.60 1.71
N ALA A 55 14.04 -6.62 2.14
CA ALA A 55 14.50 -7.52 3.20
C ALA A 55 13.79 -7.25 4.54
N ARG A 56 13.51 -5.98 4.85
CA ARG A 56 12.83 -5.56 6.09
C ARG A 56 11.35 -5.89 6.05
N ARG A 57 10.69 -5.74 4.90
CA ARG A 57 9.30 -6.19 4.72
C ARG A 57 9.12 -7.68 4.97
N ILE A 58 10.04 -8.52 4.47
CA ILE A 58 10.00 -9.95 4.73
C ILE A 58 10.26 -10.25 6.20
N ALA A 59 11.27 -9.62 6.79
CA ALA A 59 11.58 -9.82 8.22
C ALA A 59 10.39 -9.44 9.11
N LEU A 60 9.78 -8.26 8.89
CA LEU A 60 8.59 -7.82 9.63
C LEU A 60 7.41 -8.76 9.44
N PHE A 61 7.13 -9.21 8.20
CA PHE A 61 6.05 -10.15 7.95
C PHE A 61 6.27 -11.46 8.73
N MET A 62 7.47 -12.02 8.69
CA MET A 62 7.80 -13.24 9.43
C MET A 62 7.69 -13.05 10.95
N LEU A 63 8.03 -11.85 11.46
CA LEU A 63 8.02 -11.52 12.88
C LEU A 63 6.61 -11.24 13.41
N CYS A 64 5.76 -10.59 12.62
CA CYS A 64 4.50 -10.01 13.07
C CYS A 64 3.25 -10.65 12.46
N MET A 65 3.35 -11.60 11.52
CA MET A 65 2.19 -12.16 10.79
C MET A 65 2.14 -13.69 10.86
N HIS A 66 2.44 -14.29 12.02
CA HIS A 66 2.55 -15.75 12.16
C HIS A 66 1.53 -16.41 13.10
N THR A 67 0.87 -15.67 14.00
CA THR A 67 -0.10 -16.21 14.98
C THR A 67 -1.49 -15.71 14.66
N GLU A 68 -2.42 -16.61 14.35
CA GLU A 68 -3.83 -16.23 14.17
C GLU A 68 -4.50 -15.91 15.52
N ILE A 69 -5.17 -14.77 15.61
CA ILE A 69 -6.01 -14.38 16.75
C ILE A 69 -7.26 -15.27 16.77
N ARG A 70 -7.48 -15.97 17.89
CA ARG A 70 -8.59 -16.90 18.12
C ARG A 70 -9.30 -16.61 19.44
N GLU A 71 -10.41 -17.32 19.67
CA GLU A 71 -11.14 -17.30 20.95
C GLU A 71 -10.18 -17.50 22.13
N GLY A 72 -10.22 -16.59 23.10
CA GLY A 72 -9.30 -16.54 24.23
C GLY A 72 -8.19 -15.48 24.12
N ASN A 73 -7.91 -14.95 22.92
CA ASN A 73 -7.03 -13.80 22.77
C ASN A 73 -7.78 -12.49 23.13
N PRO A 74 -7.17 -11.54 23.88
CA PRO A 74 -7.80 -10.27 24.24
C PRO A 74 -8.29 -9.42 23.05
N LEU A 75 -7.65 -9.55 21.88
CA LEU A 75 -8.03 -8.83 20.67
C LEU A 75 -9.19 -9.48 19.93
N TYR A 76 -9.47 -10.77 20.16
CA TYR A 76 -10.48 -11.51 19.41
C TYR A 76 -11.87 -10.87 19.44
N PRO A 77 -12.43 -10.46 20.60
CA PRO A 77 -13.76 -9.84 20.63
C PRO A 77 -13.86 -8.53 19.84
N LEU A 78 -12.72 -7.86 19.61
CA LEU A 78 -12.66 -6.58 18.88
C LEU A 78 -12.63 -6.77 17.37
N ILE A 79 -11.99 -7.84 16.89
CA ILE A 79 -11.71 -8.04 15.47
C ILE A 79 -12.40 -9.25 14.85
N CYS A 80 -13.01 -10.13 15.66
CA CYS A 80 -13.61 -11.37 15.16
C CYS A 80 -14.73 -11.13 14.12
N ASN A 81 -15.43 -9.99 14.25
CA ASN A 81 -16.52 -9.57 13.38
C ASN A 81 -16.08 -8.61 12.27
N LEU A 82 -14.77 -8.47 12.03
CA LEU A 82 -14.21 -7.67 10.94
C LEU A 82 -13.73 -8.60 9.82
N PRO A 83 -14.64 -9.12 8.99
CA PRO A 83 -14.27 -10.03 7.92
C PRO A 83 -13.32 -9.33 6.94
N GLY A 84 -12.32 -10.09 6.47
CA GLY A 84 -11.30 -9.58 5.54
C GLY A 84 -10.16 -8.80 6.19
N LEU A 85 -10.24 -8.45 7.48
CA LEU A 85 -9.08 -7.99 8.24
C LEU A 85 -8.13 -9.17 8.48
N ASP A 86 -6.84 -9.00 8.21
CA ASP A 86 -5.86 -10.02 8.59
C ASP A 86 -5.78 -10.10 10.13
N ARG A 87 -6.11 -11.27 10.67
CA ARG A 87 -6.15 -11.53 12.12
C ARG A 87 -4.84 -12.13 12.62
N ARG A 88 -3.77 -12.11 11.83
CA ARG A 88 -2.46 -12.60 12.24
C ARG A 88 -1.66 -11.52 12.93
N VAL A 89 -1.01 -11.92 14.01
CA VAL A 89 -0.11 -11.08 14.82
C VAL A 89 1.17 -11.83 15.14
N GLY A 90 2.17 -11.09 15.61
CA GLY A 90 3.41 -11.65 16.14
C GLY A 90 3.24 -12.18 17.55
N LYS A 91 4.36 -12.61 18.13
CA LYS A 91 4.47 -12.88 19.56
C LYS A 91 3.97 -11.67 20.37
N ASP A 92 3.28 -11.93 21.49
CA ASP A 92 2.74 -10.90 22.39
C ASP A 92 1.76 -9.90 21.72
N ASN A 93 1.09 -10.32 20.64
CA ASN A 93 0.18 -9.49 19.82
C ASN A 93 0.84 -8.29 19.12
N ILE A 94 2.15 -8.35 18.87
CA ILE A 94 2.85 -7.32 18.13
C ILE A 94 2.36 -7.28 16.68
N VAL A 95 1.96 -6.10 16.21
CA VAL A 95 1.63 -5.87 14.81
C VAL A 95 2.78 -5.20 14.06
N MET A 96 2.86 -5.40 12.75
CA MET A 96 3.77 -4.63 11.91
C MET A 96 3.09 -3.37 11.38
N ASP A 97 3.89 -2.33 11.19
CA ASP A 97 3.54 -1.15 10.41
C ASP A 97 4.66 -0.89 9.40
N MET A 98 4.40 -0.08 8.38
CA MET A 98 5.42 0.39 7.46
C MET A 98 5.71 1.86 7.73
N ASP A 99 6.95 2.17 8.10
CA ASP A 99 7.40 3.56 8.24
C ASP A 99 7.46 4.20 6.85
N TYR A 100 6.40 4.92 6.53
CA TYR A 100 6.19 5.62 5.28
C TYR A 100 7.03 6.91 5.16
N ARG A 101 7.91 7.24 6.12
CA ARG A 101 8.71 8.49 6.16
C ARG A 101 10.08 8.41 5.49
N HIS A 102 10.39 7.38 4.72
CA HIS A 102 11.62 7.28 3.93
C HIS A 102 11.21 7.07 2.46
N GLU A 103 10.99 8.12 1.66
CA GLU A 103 11.97 9.04 1.07
C GLU A 103 11.31 10.42 0.84
N ASP A 104 11.44 11.37 1.77
CA ASP A 104 12.06 12.67 1.46
C ASP A 104 12.05 13.62 2.66
N LYS A 105 13.27 14.05 2.99
CA LYS A 105 13.58 15.15 3.89
C LYS A 105 13.54 16.44 3.08
N ARG A 106 12.48 17.24 3.24
CA ARG A 106 12.51 18.70 3.45
C ARG A 106 11.12 19.28 3.21
N ARG A 107 10.60 19.96 4.24
CA ARG A 107 9.41 20.82 4.23
C ARG A 107 8.07 20.07 4.07
N PHE A 108 7.52 19.58 5.17
CA PHE A 108 6.12 19.87 5.52
C PHE A 108 5.94 19.49 6.99
N GLN A 109 6.01 20.50 7.85
CA GLN A 109 5.22 20.46 9.08
C GLN A 109 3.76 20.31 8.63
N ASP A 110 3.06 19.40 9.29
CA ASP A 110 1.63 19.15 9.19
C ASP A 110 1.18 17.99 8.29
N ARG A 111 0.42 17.08 8.91
CA ARG A 111 -0.33 15.90 8.40
C ARG A 111 0.39 14.55 8.24
N THR A 112 0.41 13.82 9.35
CA THR A 112 0.56 12.35 9.48
C THR A 112 -0.45 11.54 8.62
N PHE A 113 -1.55 12.16 8.18
CA PHE A 113 -2.63 11.52 7.41
C PHE A 113 -2.30 11.25 5.93
N SER A 114 -1.34 11.95 5.33
CA SER A 114 -1.15 11.97 3.86
C SER A 114 -0.44 10.72 3.29
N LYS A 115 0.28 9.95 4.13
CA LYS A 115 1.38 9.09 3.66
C LYS A 115 1.09 7.59 3.55
N ILE A 116 0.23 7.03 4.40
CA ILE A 116 -0.32 5.66 4.21
C ILE A 116 -1.15 5.63 2.91
N LEU A 117 -1.91 6.70 2.70
CA LEU A 117 -2.65 6.96 1.48
C LEU A 117 -1.71 7.04 0.25
N THR A 118 -0.54 7.69 0.38
CA THR A 118 0.42 7.85 -0.72
C THR A 118 0.84 6.53 -1.36
N ILE A 119 1.28 5.52 -0.61
CA ILE A 119 1.93 4.34 -1.22
C ILE A 119 0.89 3.37 -1.79
N PHE A 120 -0.19 3.11 -1.04
CA PHE A 120 -1.22 2.19 -1.52
C PHE A 120 -2.02 2.81 -2.69
N LEU A 121 -2.45 4.06 -2.55
CA LEU A 121 -3.20 4.73 -3.62
C LEU A 121 -2.33 5.04 -4.82
N ALA A 122 -1.11 5.56 -4.63
CA ALA A 122 -0.25 5.85 -5.78
C ALA A 122 0.22 4.56 -6.47
N GLY A 123 0.38 3.44 -5.75
CA GLY A 123 0.69 2.14 -6.35
C GLY A 123 -0.38 1.66 -7.32
N ILE A 124 -1.65 1.65 -6.89
CA ILE A 124 -2.77 1.24 -7.76
C ILE A 124 -3.01 2.25 -8.88
N CYS A 125 -2.93 3.55 -8.60
CA CYS A 125 -3.00 4.59 -9.63
C CYS A 125 -1.85 4.48 -10.63
N THR A 126 -0.64 4.14 -10.21
CA THR A 126 0.49 3.88 -11.13
C THR A 126 0.20 2.69 -12.03
N CYS A 127 -0.41 1.62 -11.50
CA CYS A 127 -0.81 0.46 -12.30
C CYS A 127 -1.89 0.83 -13.33
N LEU A 128 -2.92 1.57 -12.91
CA LEU A 128 -3.99 2.06 -13.78
C LEU A 128 -3.47 3.00 -14.88
N CYS A 129 -2.52 3.88 -14.54
CA CYS A 129 -1.86 4.78 -15.48
C CYS A 129 -0.85 4.05 -16.40
N SER A 130 -0.54 2.79 -16.13
CA SER A 130 0.36 1.99 -16.97
C SER A 130 -0.39 1.34 -18.13
N PRO A 131 0.30 1.01 -19.25
CA PRO A 131 -0.31 0.23 -20.33
C PRO A 131 -0.81 -1.15 -19.90
N ALA A 132 -0.27 -1.70 -18.81
CA ALA A 132 -0.66 -3.01 -18.30
C ALA A 132 -2.01 -2.99 -17.58
N GLY A 133 -2.39 -1.85 -16.99
CA GLY A 133 -3.65 -1.68 -16.28
C GLY A 133 -3.88 -2.62 -15.11
N VAL A 134 -5.16 -2.79 -14.76
CA VAL A 134 -5.68 -3.70 -13.73
C VAL A 134 -6.85 -4.48 -14.31
N LEU A 135 -6.85 -5.81 -14.17
CA LEU A 135 -7.93 -6.67 -14.66
C LEU A 135 -9.08 -6.74 -13.66
N ILE A 136 -10.28 -6.31 -14.05
CA ILE A 136 -11.50 -6.30 -13.24
C ILE A 136 -12.66 -6.85 -14.08
N LYS A 137 -13.34 -7.91 -13.64
CA LYS A 137 -14.40 -8.62 -14.41
C LYS A 137 -14.01 -8.91 -15.88
N ASN A 138 -12.78 -9.36 -16.13
CA ASN A 138 -12.21 -9.57 -17.47
C ASN A 138 -12.01 -8.30 -18.33
N ILE A 139 -12.28 -7.11 -17.80
CA ILE A 139 -11.96 -5.83 -18.42
C ILE A 139 -10.59 -5.37 -17.93
N CYS A 140 -9.69 -5.05 -18.85
CA CYS A 140 -8.41 -4.46 -18.50
C CYS A 140 -8.58 -2.95 -18.34
N VAL A 141 -8.74 -2.50 -17.09
CA VAL A 141 -8.82 -1.08 -16.77
C VAL A 141 -7.42 -0.50 -16.82
N ASN A 142 -7.14 0.23 -17.89
CA ASN A 142 -5.87 0.90 -18.11
C ASN A 142 -6.09 2.38 -18.39
N ARG A 143 -4.99 3.07 -18.65
CA ARG A 143 -4.97 4.50 -18.90
C ARG A 143 -5.89 4.92 -20.04
N ASP A 144 -5.86 4.18 -21.15
CA ASP A 144 -6.56 4.59 -22.37
C ASP A 144 -8.08 4.41 -22.19
N LEU A 145 -8.50 3.34 -21.51
CA LEU A 145 -9.88 3.15 -21.08
C LEU A 145 -10.33 4.28 -20.13
N LEU A 146 -9.52 4.56 -19.10
CA LEU A 146 -9.84 5.61 -18.13
C LEU A 146 -9.99 6.98 -18.79
N ALA A 147 -9.16 7.32 -19.78
CA ALA A 147 -9.28 8.58 -20.49
C ALA A 147 -10.66 8.76 -21.13
N VAL A 148 -11.15 7.74 -21.85
CA VAL A 148 -12.46 7.76 -22.51
C VAL A 148 -13.60 7.96 -21.50
N TRP A 149 -13.54 7.28 -20.36
CA TRP A 149 -14.59 7.37 -19.35
C TRP A 149 -14.53 8.66 -18.52
N LEU A 150 -13.34 9.19 -18.25
CA LEU A 150 -13.16 10.47 -17.56
C LEU A 150 -13.65 11.65 -18.40
N GLU A 151 -13.50 11.60 -19.73
CA GLU A 151 -14.04 12.62 -20.64
C GLU A 151 -15.56 12.77 -20.56
N ARG A 152 -16.28 11.74 -20.10
CA ARG A 152 -17.74 11.77 -19.94
C ARG A 152 -18.19 12.54 -18.70
N LEU A 153 -17.29 12.86 -17.76
CA LEU A 153 -17.62 13.66 -16.59
C LEU A 153 -17.75 15.14 -16.99
N THR A 154 -19.00 15.62 -17.06
CA THR A 154 -19.34 16.98 -17.50
C THR A 154 -19.18 18.03 -16.40
N ASN A 155 -19.03 17.59 -15.16
CA ASN A 155 -18.86 18.43 -13.97
C ASN A 155 -17.40 18.85 -13.71
N HIS A 156 -16.45 18.39 -14.53
CA HIS A 156 -15.02 18.75 -14.44
C HIS A 156 -14.59 19.60 -15.62
N ASP A 157 -13.87 20.68 -15.33
CA ASP A 157 -13.16 21.45 -16.35
C ASP A 157 -11.77 20.86 -16.57
N TRP A 158 -11.60 20.19 -17.71
CA TRP A 158 -10.35 19.54 -18.10
C TRP A 158 -9.32 20.51 -18.73
N SER A 159 -9.61 21.82 -18.81
CA SER A 159 -8.74 22.79 -19.48
C SER A 159 -7.40 23.04 -18.75
N GLU A 160 -7.42 23.14 -17.40
CA GLU A 160 -6.22 23.37 -16.59
C GLU A 160 -5.59 22.06 -16.07
N ASN A 161 -6.41 21.05 -15.82
CA ASN A 161 -6.02 19.70 -15.39
C ASN A 161 -6.36 18.70 -16.49
N ASN A 162 -5.68 18.77 -17.64
CA ASN A 162 -5.98 17.84 -18.73
C ASN A 162 -5.90 16.38 -18.22
N ILE A 163 -6.79 15.53 -18.71
CA ILE A 163 -6.86 14.11 -18.33
C ILE A 163 -5.49 13.45 -18.48
N GLU A 164 -4.71 13.88 -19.47
CA GLU A 164 -3.31 13.49 -19.65
C GLU A 164 -2.43 13.80 -18.42
N ASN A 165 -2.52 15.00 -17.84
CA ASN A 165 -1.85 15.37 -16.60
C ASN A 165 -2.40 14.62 -15.39
N LEU A 166 -3.56 13.96 -15.46
CA LEU A 166 -4.06 13.09 -14.38
C LEU A 166 -3.60 11.65 -14.56
N LEU A 167 -3.38 11.23 -15.80
CA LEU A 167 -3.03 9.86 -16.21
C LEU A 167 -1.53 9.62 -16.53
N HIS A 168 -0.73 10.67 -16.75
CA HIS A 168 0.73 10.62 -16.94
C HIS A 168 1.53 11.32 -15.82
N PRO A 169 1.84 10.63 -14.71
CA PRO A 169 2.57 11.24 -13.61
C PRO A 169 4.02 11.50 -13.93
N LYS A 170 4.41 12.79 -13.88
CA LYS A 170 5.83 13.19 -13.80
C LYS A 170 6.44 12.70 -12.49
N ASP A 171 5.65 12.76 -11.43
CA ASP A 171 5.99 12.25 -10.11
C ASP A 171 4.97 11.17 -9.70
N PRO A 172 5.35 9.88 -9.75
CA PRO A 172 4.50 8.78 -9.30
C PRO A 172 4.11 8.85 -7.83
N GLN A 173 4.77 9.67 -7.01
CA GLN A 173 4.50 9.82 -5.57
C GLN A 173 3.56 11.00 -5.25
N ASN A 174 3.00 11.67 -6.27
CA ASN A 174 2.08 12.79 -6.06
C ASN A 174 0.72 12.34 -5.52
N VAL A 175 0.56 12.47 -4.20
CA VAL A 175 -0.63 12.05 -3.44
C VAL A 175 -1.90 12.79 -3.85
N ALA A 176 -1.83 14.12 -3.96
CA ALA A 176 -2.99 14.95 -4.24
C ALA A 176 -3.63 14.55 -5.58
N ARG A 177 -2.76 14.27 -6.56
CA ARG A 177 -3.16 13.76 -7.86
C ARG A 177 -3.75 12.35 -7.79
N ALA A 178 -3.16 11.44 -7.02
CA ALA A 178 -3.71 10.09 -6.84
C ALA A 178 -5.11 10.13 -6.23
N ILE A 179 -5.32 10.99 -5.22
CA ILE A 179 -6.64 11.26 -4.63
C ILE A 179 -7.58 11.80 -5.72
N GLN A 180 -7.16 12.80 -6.50
CA GLN A 180 -7.97 13.38 -7.57
C GLN A 180 -8.40 12.31 -8.59
N LEU A 181 -7.48 11.47 -9.06
CA LEU A 181 -7.79 10.40 -10.01
C LEU A 181 -8.82 9.42 -9.44
N MET A 182 -8.62 9.01 -8.19
CA MET A 182 -9.54 8.09 -7.54
C MET A 182 -10.91 8.71 -7.32
N SER A 183 -10.99 9.98 -6.91
CA SER A 183 -12.25 10.70 -6.80
C SER A 183 -12.98 10.79 -8.14
N CYS A 184 -12.28 11.11 -9.23
CA CYS A 184 -12.89 11.11 -10.57
C CYS A 184 -13.39 9.71 -10.95
N ILE A 185 -12.65 8.64 -10.65
CA ILE A 185 -13.10 7.26 -10.88
C ILE A 185 -14.32 6.93 -10.01
N VAL A 186 -14.39 7.41 -8.77
CA VAL A 186 -15.58 7.26 -7.93
C VAL A 186 -16.79 7.95 -8.55
N GLU A 187 -16.62 9.11 -9.17
CA GLU A 187 -17.69 9.85 -9.84
C GLU A 187 -18.18 9.17 -11.12
N ILE A 188 -17.39 8.33 -11.80
CA ILE A 188 -17.85 7.58 -12.98
C ILE A 188 -19.14 6.81 -12.68
N ARG A 189 -19.30 6.26 -11.47
CA ARG A 189 -20.50 5.49 -11.10
C ARG A 189 -21.81 6.30 -11.14
N THR A 190 -21.73 7.63 -11.22
CA THR A 190 -22.90 8.53 -11.30
C THR A 190 -23.30 8.88 -12.73
N LEU A 191 -22.57 8.40 -13.74
CA LEU A 191 -22.93 8.65 -15.15
C LEU A 191 -24.27 7.99 -15.51
N ASP A 192 -25.00 8.64 -16.42
CA ASP A 192 -26.20 8.05 -17.02
C ASP A 192 -25.80 6.88 -17.94
N LYS A 193 -26.45 5.74 -17.73
CA LYS A 193 -26.24 4.51 -18.50
C LYS A 193 -27.03 4.47 -19.81
N THR A 194 -27.89 5.47 -20.03
CA THR A 194 -28.78 5.51 -21.18
C THR A 194 -27.98 5.50 -22.48
N GLY A 195 -28.16 4.45 -23.29
CA GLY A 195 -27.53 4.33 -24.59
C GLY A 195 -26.17 3.64 -24.59
N PHE A 196 -25.72 3.06 -23.47
CA PHE A 196 -24.51 2.24 -23.46
C PHE A 196 -24.70 0.99 -24.32
N ASP A 197 -23.70 0.67 -25.13
CA ASP A 197 -23.63 -0.63 -25.80
C ASP A 197 -23.18 -1.75 -24.81
N PRO A 198 -23.30 -3.04 -25.18
CA PRO A 198 -22.93 -4.14 -24.28
C PRO A 198 -21.47 -4.14 -23.82
N THR A 199 -20.56 -3.56 -24.60
CA THR A 199 -19.13 -3.43 -24.24
C THR A 199 -18.98 -2.32 -23.22
N GLU A 200 -19.59 -1.17 -23.46
CA GLU A 200 -19.59 -0.04 -22.54
C GLU A 200 -20.24 -0.40 -21.20
N GLU A 201 -21.31 -1.20 -21.21
CA GLU A 201 -21.95 -1.68 -19.99
C GLU A 201 -20.99 -2.56 -19.16
N ALA A 202 -20.25 -3.47 -19.80
CA ALA A 202 -19.26 -4.31 -19.12
C ALA A 202 -18.08 -3.50 -18.56
N GLU A 203 -17.58 -2.52 -19.31
CA GLU A 203 -16.54 -1.59 -18.86
C GLU A 203 -17.03 -0.73 -17.69
N PHE A 204 -18.24 -0.18 -17.80
CA PHE A 204 -18.86 0.63 -16.76
C PHE A 204 -19.05 -0.16 -15.47
N GLU A 205 -19.49 -1.42 -15.57
CA GLU A 205 -19.59 -2.29 -14.40
C GLU A 205 -18.23 -2.50 -13.73
N ALA A 206 -17.17 -2.77 -14.52
CA ALA A 206 -15.82 -2.94 -13.99
C ALA A 206 -15.32 -1.65 -13.30
N LEU A 207 -15.59 -0.49 -13.88
CA LEU A 207 -15.28 0.81 -13.30
C LEU A 207 -16.09 1.07 -12.03
N CYS A 208 -17.39 0.76 -12.00
CA CYS A 208 -18.20 0.87 -10.78
C CYS A 208 -17.62 0.03 -9.64
N LEU A 209 -17.13 -1.19 -9.92
CA LEU A 209 -16.48 -1.98 -8.90
C LEU A 209 -15.22 -1.31 -8.35
N LEU A 210 -14.41 -0.76 -9.25
CA LEU A 210 -13.23 0.00 -8.88
C LEU A 210 -13.59 1.24 -8.06
N SER A 211 -14.67 1.95 -8.43
CA SER A 211 -15.24 3.08 -7.70
C SER A 211 -15.62 2.70 -6.27
N GLU A 212 -16.29 1.57 -6.06
CA GLU A 212 -16.65 1.12 -4.70
C GLU A 212 -15.42 0.86 -3.83
N VAL A 213 -14.39 0.20 -4.40
CA VAL A 213 -13.12 -0.03 -3.69
C VAL A 213 -12.45 1.30 -3.36
N PHE A 214 -12.40 2.23 -4.32
CA PHE A 214 -11.76 3.53 -4.15
C PHE A 214 -12.48 4.43 -3.16
N ASP A 215 -13.81 4.44 -3.17
CA ASP A 215 -14.61 5.19 -2.21
C ASP A 215 -14.41 4.62 -0.80
N ALA A 216 -14.50 3.30 -0.64
CA ALA A 216 -14.28 2.62 0.64
C ALA A 216 -12.87 2.88 1.22
N LEU A 217 -11.86 3.03 0.35
CA LEU A 217 -10.50 3.38 0.73
C LEU A 217 -10.32 4.87 1.03
N LEU A 218 -10.97 5.77 0.29
CA LEU A 218 -10.78 7.22 0.43
C LEU A 218 -11.53 7.80 1.63
N GLN A 219 -12.82 7.44 1.77
CA GLN A 219 -13.72 8.05 2.75
C GLN A 219 -13.16 8.08 4.17
N PRO A 220 -12.54 7.00 4.69
CA PRO A 220 -11.95 7.00 6.03
C PRO A 220 -10.92 8.10 6.29
N PHE A 221 -10.26 8.58 5.23
CA PHE A 221 -9.19 9.57 5.33
C PHE A 221 -9.62 10.99 4.97
N ILE A 222 -10.68 11.15 4.17
CA ILE A 222 -11.14 12.47 3.71
C ILE A 222 -12.40 12.95 4.43
N ASN A 223 -13.17 12.05 5.05
CA ASN A 223 -14.43 12.37 5.69
C ASN A 223 -14.29 12.39 7.22
N PRO A 224 -14.17 13.58 7.86
CA PRO A 224 -13.98 13.69 9.31
C PRO A 224 -15.23 13.29 10.10
N ASN A 225 -16.37 13.10 9.45
CA ASN A 225 -17.63 12.74 10.11
C ASN A 225 -17.76 11.23 10.36
N LEU A 226 -16.87 10.40 9.78
CA LEU A 226 -16.88 8.96 10.02
C LEU A 226 -16.31 8.64 11.40
N SER A 227 -17.07 7.89 12.19
CA SER A 227 -16.56 7.27 13.42
C SER A 227 -15.45 6.26 13.11
N LEU A 228 -14.60 5.97 14.10
CA LEU A 228 -13.52 4.97 13.96
C LEU A 228 -14.05 3.60 13.50
N SER A 229 -15.21 3.18 14.00
CA SER A 229 -15.85 1.93 13.59
C SER A 229 -16.26 1.95 12.11
N GLN A 230 -16.82 3.06 11.63
CA GLN A 230 -17.15 3.23 10.21
C GLN A 230 -15.91 3.26 9.33
N GLN A 231 -14.85 3.95 9.77
CA GLN A 231 -13.56 3.99 9.06
C GLN A 231 -13.00 2.58 8.89
N ILE A 232 -12.92 1.80 9.97
CA ILE A 232 -12.39 0.42 9.95
C ILE A 232 -13.28 -0.49 9.08
N THR A 233 -14.61 -0.40 9.23
CA THR A 233 -15.57 -1.19 8.44
C THR A 233 -15.40 -0.91 6.95
N SER A 234 -15.27 0.36 6.58
CA SER A 234 -15.01 0.78 5.19
C SER A 234 -13.72 0.19 4.65
N LEU A 235 -12.63 0.22 5.44
CA LEU A 235 -11.35 -0.38 5.04
C LEU A 235 -11.37 -1.91 4.94
N CYS A 236 -12.35 -2.59 5.55
CA CYS A 236 -12.54 -4.04 5.45
C CYS A 236 -13.45 -4.45 4.28
N LEU A 237 -14.17 -3.52 3.64
CA LEU A 237 -15.00 -3.82 2.47
C LEU A 237 -14.21 -4.39 1.27
N PRO A 238 -13.01 -3.87 0.92
CA PRO A 238 -12.22 -4.43 -0.18
C PRO A 238 -11.84 -5.91 0.02
N SER A 239 -11.72 -6.37 1.27
CA SER A 239 -11.38 -7.75 1.60
C SER A 239 -12.60 -8.66 1.80
N LEU A 240 -13.80 -8.07 1.87
CA LEU A 240 -15.10 -8.74 1.83
C LEU A 240 -15.63 -9.01 0.42
N TRP A 241 -14.94 -8.53 -0.62
CA TRP A 241 -15.28 -8.81 -2.00
C TRP A 241 -15.41 -10.34 -2.17
N PRO A 242 -16.55 -10.88 -2.66
CA PRO A 242 -16.70 -12.31 -2.80
C PRO A 242 -15.58 -12.79 -3.71
N ILE A 243 -14.68 -13.60 -3.15
CA ILE A 243 -13.87 -14.51 -3.92
C ILE A 243 -14.82 -15.68 -4.18
N PRO A 244 -15.55 -15.75 -5.31
CA PRO A 244 -16.20 -16.99 -5.68
C PRO A 244 -15.14 -18.10 -5.65
N PRO A 245 -15.50 -19.33 -5.25
CA PRO A 245 -14.59 -20.48 -5.32
C PRO A 245 -14.04 -20.69 -6.73
N GLU A 246 -14.68 -20.09 -7.74
CA GLU A 246 -14.21 -19.95 -9.11
C GLU A 246 -13.85 -18.49 -9.42
N ARG A 247 -12.69 -18.01 -8.92
CA ARG A 247 -11.92 -16.77 -9.27
C ARG A 247 -12.73 -15.53 -9.75
N PRO A 248 -12.50 -14.35 -9.12
CA PRO A 248 -11.45 -13.49 -9.66
C PRO A 248 -10.57 -12.91 -8.55
N ILE A 249 -9.27 -13.13 -8.72
CA ILE A 249 -8.22 -12.42 -7.99
C ILE A 249 -7.90 -11.18 -8.83
N ILE A 250 -7.84 -10.00 -8.22
CA ILE A 250 -7.18 -8.83 -8.84
C ILE A 250 -5.72 -9.22 -9.04
N TYR A 251 -5.38 -9.65 -10.25
CA TYR A 251 -4.02 -10.03 -10.61
C TYR A 251 -3.26 -8.76 -10.97
N VAL A 252 -2.62 -8.11 -9.98
CA VAL A 252 -1.56 -7.14 -10.27
C VAL A 252 -0.33 -7.95 -10.67
N LYS A 253 -0.21 -8.27 -11.97
CA LYS A 253 0.99 -8.94 -12.49
C LYS A 253 2.08 -7.86 -12.63
N PRO A 254 3.15 -7.84 -11.81
CA PRO A 254 4.25 -6.93 -12.05
C PRO A 254 4.80 -7.19 -13.45
N ALA A 255 5.00 -6.11 -14.22
CA ALA A 255 5.55 -6.20 -15.56
C ALA A 255 6.82 -7.07 -15.53
N VAL A 256 6.78 -8.20 -16.22
CA VAL A 256 7.98 -8.98 -16.52
C VAL A 256 8.84 -8.06 -17.36
N ARG A 257 9.93 -7.54 -16.78
CA ARG A 257 10.98 -6.92 -17.58
C ARG A 257 11.39 -7.99 -18.59
N ARG A 258 11.19 -7.71 -19.88
CA ARG A 258 11.80 -8.51 -20.93
C ARG A 258 13.30 -8.58 -20.63
N PRO A 259 13.96 -9.73 -20.71
CA PRO A 259 15.41 -9.78 -20.72
C PRO A 259 15.85 -8.82 -21.82
N SER A 260 16.54 -7.75 -21.44
CA SER A 260 17.28 -6.95 -22.40
C SER A 260 18.32 -7.89 -22.99
N ASP A 261 18.16 -8.19 -24.27
CA ASP A 261 19.16 -8.90 -25.06
C ASP A 261 20.54 -8.26 -24.85
N HIS A 262 21.51 -9.15 -24.70
CA HIS A 262 22.89 -8.87 -24.34
C HIS A 262 23.58 -7.80 -25.19
N GLY A 263 24.50 -7.07 -24.55
CA GLY A 263 25.66 -6.54 -25.28
C GLY A 263 26.38 -5.38 -24.60
N GLN A 264 27.17 -5.67 -23.56
CA GLN A 264 28.62 -5.37 -23.53
C GLN A 264 29.15 -5.49 -22.09
N GLY A 265 30.03 -6.48 -21.93
CA GLY A 265 30.74 -6.74 -20.69
C GLY A 265 31.64 -5.58 -20.30
N ARG A 266 31.58 -5.17 -19.03
CA ARG A 266 32.68 -4.46 -18.41
C ARG A 266 33.62 -5.51 -17.81
N HIS A 267 34.74 -5.71 -18.49
CA HIS A 267 35.91 -6.34 -17.93
C HIS A 267 36.31 -5.62 -16.64
N TYR A 268 36.19 -6.31 -15.51
CA TYR A 268 36.91 -5.97 -14.29
C TYR A 268 38.37 -6.34 -14.53
N ARG A 269 39.26 -5.35 -14.70
CA ARG A 269 40.70 -5.58 -14.67
C ARG A 269 41.17 -5.55 -13.22
N ASP A 270 41.71 -6.67 -12.79
CA ASP A 270 42.55 -6.79 -11.60
C ASP A 270 43.89 -6.06 -11.78
N ARG A 271 44.21 -5.20 -10.79
CA ARG A 271 45.49 -4.99 -10.05
C ARG A 271 46.78 -4.59 -10.84
N PRO A 272 47.78 -3.90 -10.21
CA PRO A 272 48.33 -4.26 -8.90
C PRO A 272 48.76 -3.14 -7.93
N ASN A 273 49.03 -3.62 -6.71
CA ASN A 273 49.76 -2.97 -5.63
C ASN A 273 51.11 -2.45 -6.12
N GLU A 274 51.45 -1.21 -5.74
CA GLU A 274 52.84 -0.78 -5.63
C GLU A 274 53.11 -0.38 -4.18
N THR A 275 53.92 -1.21 -3.53
CA THR A 275 54.74 -0.87 -2.38
C THR A 275 55.99 -0.14 -2.87
N THR A 276 56.21 1.08 -2.37
CA THR A 276 57.49 1.61 -1.88
C THR A 276 57.21 2.82 -1.00
#